data_AF-A0A9W9BW25-F1
#
_entry.id   AF-A0A9W9BW25-F1
#
_cell.length_a   1.000
_cell.length_b   1.000
_cell.length_c   1.000
_cell.angle_alpha   90.00
_cell.angle_beta   90.00
_cell.angle_gamma   90.00
#
_symmetry.space_group_name_H-M   'P 1'
#
loop_
_entity.id
_entity.type
_entity.pdbx_description
1 polymer ?
#
loop_
_entity_poly.entity_id
_entity_poly.type
_entity_poly.pdbx_seq_one_letter_code
_entity_poly.pdbx_strand_id
1 'polypeptide(L)'
;MESKSESTHPSDCDATHKSLTALLPSQHDANIIFESSNGWMILSGVYSASKNIYVNRDEQSYALDMTAVAQQPSIIVARTLLHLAICINALPPEFDDTRLQDIWSLDATMSNYVSTVNSLVTNADEHMLTLHGLECLMLLAVQHMNSANLRQAWLVIRRAMNLAHLMGFHRIVVQPDLDPPIPAITNAKSLWRHFVDLDRYLGLHLRLPFGADDVPVSSAAEPQVIHRARINALSKEIADLDRNITPQTYARALSLDEKLETNMREMPPDFWDVPNIPSTARSPESFAALERLMVQMWHFEMKIFVHLPYLLRAPLEPRYEFSKVTALQASRNVLMRWFALRNAAITQACCRFGEIGVFIAAVTLTLDIVIELAIKEKGEVQKSKGTDFAMICRLIGEMEKLARASTREKIAARSAIVLKKMLSSLDPSRQHAGPSRLTIPFFGTVVLEYKKLPVRPLFDLDSDTGKKMNATGHHLPVFSFVSNALWPQQEDGYERDLDWDMVLFDGLEDRDTEGNWVF
;
A
#
# COMPACT_ATOMS: atom_id res chain seq x y z
N MET A 1 58.81 4.86 26.07
CA MET A 1 58.02 5.18 24.87
C MET A 1 57.06 4.03 24.67
N GLU A 2 55.91 4.13 25.33
CA GLU A 2 54.77 3.26 25.15
C GLU A 2 53.89 3.81 24.04
N SER A 3 53.47 2.96 23.11
CA SER A 3 52.07 2.91 22.69
C SER A 3 51.77 1.51 22.15
N LYS A 4 51.26 0.65 23.04
CA LYS A 4 50.46 -0.50 22.62
C LYS A 4 49.11 0.06 22.19
N SER A 5 48.80 0.00 20.90
CA SER A 5 47.41 0.11 20.45
C SER A 5 46.72 -1.23 20.73
N GLU A 6 46.05 -1.32 21.87
CA GLU A 6 45.08 -2.39 22.13
C GLU A 6 43.95 -2.29 21.10
N SER A 7 43.76 -3.36 20.33
CA SER A 7 42.66 -3.53 19.39
C SER A 7 41.42 -4.06 20.12
N THR A 8 40.51 -3.16 20.48
CA THR A 8 39.24 -3.45 21.17
C THR A 8 38.12 -3.96 20.25
N HIS A 9 38.40 -4.82 19.26
CA HIS A 9 37.39 -5.23 18.25
C HIS A 9 37.09 -6.74 18.05
N PRO A 10 37.87 -7.74 18.54
CA PRO A 10 37.51 -9.15 18.34
C PRO A 10 36.35 -9.64 19.21
N SER A 11 36.20 -9.13 20.44
CA SER A 11 35.23 -9.63 21.44
C SER A 11 33.78 -9.33 21.08
N ASP A 12 33.52 -8.15 20.54
CA ASP A 12 32.17 -7.64 20.33
C ASP A 12 31.52 -8.25 19.07
N CYS A 13 32.34 -8.51 18.05
CA CYS A 13 31.91 -9.21 16.83
C CYS A 13 31.51 -10.66 17.13
N ASP A 14 32.30 -11.35 17.97
CA ASP A 14 32.02 -12.72 18.41
C ASP A 14 30.80 -12.79 19.35
N ALA A 15 30.63 -11.79 20.25
CA ALA A 15 29.44 -11.68 21.09
C ALA A 15 28.15 -11.44 20.29
N THR A 16 28.22 -10.57 19.27
CA THR A 16 27.08 -10.30 18.36
C THR A 16 26.71 -11.53 17.57
N HIS A 17 27.71 -12.25 17.02
CA HIS A 17 27.48 -13.48 16.28
C HIS A 17 26.82 -14.56 17.15
N LYS A 18 27.33 -14.78 18.36
CA LYS A 18 26.75 -15.72 19.34
C LYS A 18 25.32 -15.36 19.71
N SER A 19 25.04 -14.07 19.92
CA SER A 19 23.69 -13.59 20.26
C SER A 19 22.69 -13.85 19.13
N LEU A 20 23.08 -13.61 17.87
CA LEU A 20 22.21 -13.85 16.72
C LEU A 20 22.02 -15.34 16.44
N THR A 21 23.09 -16.14 16.51
CA THR A 21 23.01 -17.59 16.28
C THR A 21 22.19 -18.31 17.34
N ALA A 22 22.20 -17.85 18.59
CA ALA A 22 21.34 -18.36 19.66
C ALA A 22 19.84 -18.15 19.41
N LEU A 23 19.46 -17.23 18.50
CA LEU A 23 18.07 -17.00 18.11
C LEU A 23 17.61 -17.88 16.95
N LEU A 24 18.52 -18.58 16.25
CA LEU A 24 18.12 -19.46 15.16
C LEU A 24 17.21 -20.57 15.71
N PRO A 25 16.04 -20.82 15.10
CA PRO A 25 15.18 -21.92 15.52
C PRO A 25 15.84 -23.26 15.18
N SER A 26 15.30 -24.35 15.74
CA SER A 26 15.68 -25.68 15.28
C SER A 26 15.36 -25.86 13.79
N GLN A 27 16.08 -26.77 13.12
CA GLN A 27 15.83 -27.04 11.70
C GLN A 27 14.38 -27.52 11.47
N HIS A 28 13.79 -28.23 12.43
CA HIS A 28 12.40 -28.68 12.40
C HIS A 28 11.44 -27.50 12.32
N ASP A 29 11.53 -26.55 13.26
CA ASP A 29 10.68 -25.36 13.31
C ASP A 29 10.91 -24.47 12.07
N ALA A 30 12.16 -24.30 11.64
CA ALA A 30 12.49 -23.55 10.42
C ALA A 30 11.82 -24.16 9.18
N ASN A 31 11.89 -25.48 9.01
CA ASN A 31 11.27 -26.18 7.89
C ASN A 31 9.75 -26.01 7.89
N ILE A 32 9.11 -26.13 9.05
CA ILE A 32 7.65 -25.92 9.17
C ILE A 32 7.28 -24.49 8.79
N ILE A 33 8.05 -23.50 9.23
CA ILE A 33 7.81 -22.09 8.91
C ILE A 33 7.97 -21.83 7.41
N PHE A 34 9.04 -22.33 6.77
CA PHE A 34 9.24 -22.18 5.32
C PHE A 34 8.18 -22.95 4.51
N GLU A 35 7.81 -24.15 4.93
CA GLU A 35 6.80 -24.97 4.27
C GLU A 35 5.39 -24.39 4.43
N SER A 36 5.09 -23.74 5.55
CA SER A 36 3.73 -23.28 5.82
C SER A 36 3.49 -21.84 5.40
N SER A 37 4.54 -21.08 5.08
CA SER A 37 4.44 -19.68 4.65
C SER A 37 4.72 -19.50 3.15
N ASN A 38 4.40 -18.32 2.64
CA ASN A 38 4.83 -17.87 1.31
C ASN A 38 6.21 -17.18 1.32
N GLY A 39 7.04 -17.49 2.33
CA GLY A 39 8.39 -16.93 2.48
C GLY A 39 9.31 -17.21 1.29
N TRP A 40 9.03 -18.24 0.50
CA TRP A 40 9.75 -18.53 -0.75
C TRP A 40 9.77 -17.33 -1.71
N MET A 41 8.75 -16.46 -1.70
CA MET A 41 8.72 -15.21 -2.48
C MET A 41 9.86 -14.25 -2.11
N ILE A 42 10.35 -14.28 -0.86
CA ILE A 42 11.47 -13.46 -0.40
C ILE A 42 12.78 -13.93 -1.04
N LEU A 43 12.98 -15.25 -1.15
CA LEU A 43 14.18 -15.84 -1.77
C LEU A 43 14.22 -15.64 -3.29
N SER A 44 13.07 -15.42 -3.92
CA SER A 44 12.98 -15.15 -5.36
C SER A 44 12.91 -13.65 -5.68
N GLY A 45 12.37 -12.82 -4.78
CA GLY A 45 12.11 -11.40 -5.04
C GLY A 45 13.01 -10.41 -4.31
N VAL A 46 13.46 -10.72 -3.08
CA VAL A 46 14.20 -9.75 -2.25
C VAL A 46 15.70 -9.98 -2.27
N TYR A 47 16.14 -11.23 -2.10
CA TYR A 47 17.56 -11.58 -2.11
C TYR A 47 17.79 -13.02 -2.57
N SER A 48 18.95 -13.30 -3.14
CA SER A 48 19.38 -14.66 -3.49
C SER A 48 20.36 -15.20 -2.45
N ALA A 49 19.96 -16.24 -1.71
CA ALA A 49 20.88 -16.94 -0.80
C ALA A 49 21.99 -17.67 -1.57
N SER A 50 23.13 -17.88 -0.92
CA SER A 50 24.17 -18.78 -1.44
C SER A 50 23.62 -20.20 -1.49
N LYS A 51 23.88 -20.94 -2.57
CA LYS A 51 23.51 -22.35 -2.73
C LYS A 51 23.90 -23.22 -1.51
N ASN A 52 24.99 -22.88 -0.84
CA ASN A 52 25.52 -23.66 0.28
C ASN A 52 24.68 -23.61 1.56
N ILE A 53 23.78 -22.64 1.71
CA ILE A 53 22.94 -22.49 2.91
C ILE A 53 21.50 -22.96 2.70
N TYR A 54 21.16 -23.47 1.51
CA TYR A 54 19.88 -24.13 1.29
C TYR A 54 19.91 -25.55 1.83
N VAL A 55 18.75 -26.02 2.29
CA VAL A 55 18.56 -27.43 2.65
C VAL A 55 18.94 -28.30 1.45
N ASN A 56 19.79 -29.31 1.69
CA ASN A 56 20.36 -30.19 0.65
C ASN A 56 21.11 -29.47 -0.49
N ARG A 57 21.46 -28.19 -0.31
CA ARG A 57 22.03 -27.32 -1.35
C ARG A 57 21.14 -27.21 -2.59
N ASP A 58 19.84 -27.32 -2.39
CA ASP A 58 18.81 -27.21 -3.42
C ASP A 58 18.06 -25.88 -3.29
N GLU A 59 18.23 -24.99 -4.27
CA GLU A 59 17.55 -23.69 -4.31
C GLU A 59 16.03 -23.84 -4.46
N GLN A 60 15.56 -24.95 -5.04
CA GLN A 60 14.14 -25.26 -5.19
C GLN A 60 13.51 -25.81 -3.90
N SER A 61 14.31 -26.06 -2.86
CA SER A 61 13.77 -26.37 -1.53
C SER A 61 13.06 -25.17 -0.91
N TYR A 62 13.46 -23.95 -1.30
CA TYR A 62 13.03 -22.68 -0.68
C TYR A 62 13.14 -22.65 0.85
N ALA A 63 14.03 -23.48 1.41
CA ALA A 63 14.28 -23.62 2.83
C ALA A 63 15.78 -23.49 3.11
N LEU A 64 16.13 -22.89 4.25
CA LEU A 64 17.51 -22.66 4.65
C LEU A 64 17.93 -23.67 5.74
N ASP A 65 19.18 -24.12 5.66
CA ASP A 65 19.82 -24.97 6.66
C ASP A 65 20.35 -24.10 7.80
N MET A 66 19.72 -24.18 8.98
CA MET A 66 20.05 -23.39 10.17
C MET A 66 21.47 -23.66 10.67
N THR A 67 22.00 -24.87 10.48
CA THR A 67 23.39 -25.20 10.86
C THR A 67 24.37 -24.53 9.90
N ALA A 68 24.09 -24.57 8.60
CA ALA A 68 24.91 -23.89 7.60
C ALA A 68 24.84 -22.37 7.75
N VAL A 69 23.66 -21.82 8.07
CA VAL A 69 23.44 -20.40 8.36
C VAL A 69 24.21 -19.97 9.59
N ALA A 70 24.21 -20.77 10.67
CA ALA A 70 24.94 -20.44 11.90
C ALA A 70 26.45 -20.28 11.69
N GLN A 71 27.02 -20.87 10.64
CA GLN A 71 28.43 -20.75 10.29
C GLN A 71 28.74 -19.53 9.40
N GLN A 72 27.72 -18.78 8.96
CA GLN A 72 27.90 -17.60 8.11
C GLN A 72 28.23 -16.35 8.93
N PRO A 73 28.78 -15.29 8.30
CA PRO A 73 28.95 -14.00 8.97
C PRO A 73 27.65 -13.49 9.60
N SER A 74 27.74 -12.74 10.70
CA SER A 74 26.60 -12.21 11.47
C SER A 74 25.53 -11.53 10.62
N ILE A 75 25.92 -10.84 9.55
CA ILE A 75 24.99 -10.18 8.63
C ILE A 75 24.05 -11.17 7.90
N ILE A 76 24.53 -12.37 7.58
CA ILE A 76 23.75 -13.42 6.92
C ILE A 76 22.80 -14.10 7.92
N VAL A 77 23.26 -14.30 9.17
CA VAL A 77 22.42 -14.80 10.26
C VAL A 77 21.28 -13.79 10.52
N ALA A 78 21.60 -12.51 10.63
CA ALA A 78 20.63 -11.43 10.81
C ALA A 78 19.62 -11.34 9.66
N ARG A 79 20.09 -11.40 8.40
CA ARG A 79 19.23 -11.47 7.21
C ARG A 79 18.26 -12.64 7.28
N THR A 80 18.73 -13.80 7.75
CA THR A 80 17.92 -15.02 7.87
C THR A 80 16.87 -14.90 8.98
N LEU A 81 17.21 -14.30 10.13
CA LEU A 81 16.25 -14.03 11.20
C LEU A 81 15.14 -13.07 10.76
N LEU A 82 15.47 -12.01 9.99
CA LEU A 82 14.46 -11.11 9.41
C LEU A 82 13.56 -11.82 8.39
N HIS A 83 14.14 -12.68 7.55
CA HIS A 83 13.35 -13.51 6.64
C HIS A 83 12.40 -14.43 7.41
N LEU A 84 12.87 -15.14 8.44
CA LEU A 84 12.02 -15.97 9.30
C LEU A 84 10.93 -15.15 10.00
N ALA A 85 11.22 -13.92 10.44
CA ALA A 85 10.22 -13.01 11.01
C ALA A 85 9.10 -12.69 10.00
N ILE A 86 9.45 -12.43 8.73
CA ILE A 86 8.47 -12.23 7.65
C ILE A 86 7.67 -13.51 7.41
N CYS A 87 8.31 -14.68 7.38
CA CYS A 87 7.64 -15.97 7.22
C CYS A 87 6.63 -16.22 8.34
N ILE A 88 7.03 -16.01 9.59
CA ILE A 88 6.14 -16.12 10.76
C ILE A 88 4.99 -15.14 10.63
N ASN A 89 5.27 -13.88 10.25
CA ASN A 89 4.22 -12.90 10.02
C ASN A 89 3.24 -13.39 8.93
N ALA A 90 3.73 -14.03 7.88
CA ALA A 90 2.98 -14.51 6.72
C ALA A 90 2.42 -15.95 6.83
N LEU A 91 2.54 -16.62 7.98
CA LEU A 91 1.90 -17.92 8.18
C LEU A 91 0.37 -17.78 8.02
N PRO A 92 -0.33 -18.80 7.50
CA PRO A 92 -1.78 -18.83 7.42
C PRO A 92 -2.43 -18.43 8.75
N PRO A 93 -3.59 -17.74 8.72
CA PRO A 93 -4.28 -17.34 9.94
C PRO A 93 -4.68 -18.55 10.78
N GLU A 94 -5.05 -19.65 10.14
CA GLU A 94 -5.46 -20.91 10.76
C GLU A 94 -4.28 -21.89 10.98
N PHE A 95 -3.04 -21.38 11.02
CA PHE A 95 -1.85 -22.20 11.24
C PHE A 95 -1.88 -22.87 12.62
N ASP A 96 -1.48 -24.14 12.67
CA ASP A 96 -1.42 -24.94 13.89
C ASP A 96 -0.04 -24.80 14.56
N ASP A 97 0.03 -23.95 15.58
CA ASP A 97 1.25 -23.68 16.34
C ASP A 97 1.81 -24.92 17.05
N THR A 98 0.99 -25.96 17.29
CA THR A 98 1.43 -27.19 17.97
C THR A 98 2.41 -28.04 17.15
N ARG A 99 2.56 -27.72 15.85
CA ARG A 99 3.56 -28.32 14.98
C ARG A 99 4.99 -27.90 15.34
N LEU A 100 5.15 -26.74 15.98
CA LEU A 100 6.43 -26.19 16.41
C LEU A 100 6.85 -26.78 17.77
N GLN A 101 8.15 -27.05 17.92
CA GLN A 101 8.70 -27.68 19.13
C GLN A 101 9.27 -26.65 20.11
N ASP A 102 10.02 -25.67 19.61
CA ASP A 102 10.79 -24.75 20.44
C ASP A 102 10.16 -23.36 20.52
N ILE A 103 9.33 -23.00 19.53
CA ILE A 103 8.64 -21.71 19.46
C ILE A 103 7.31 -21.76 20.21
N TRP A 104 7.29 -21.21 21.43
CA TRP A 104 6.10 -21.13 22.28
C TRP A 104 5.17 -19.96 21.92
N SER A 105 5.66 -18.94 21.22
CA SER A 105 4.87 -17.78 20.79
C SER A 105 5.43 -17.20 19.50
N LEU A 106 4.65 -17.27 18.42
CA LEU A 106 5.01 -16.71 17.12
C LEU A 106 5.27 -15.19 17.20
N ASP A 107 4.39 -14.46 17.88
CA ASP A 107 4.48 -13.00 18.01
C ASP A 107 5.73 -12.59 18.81
N ALA A 108 6.00 -13.26 19.94
CA ALA A 108 7.18 -12.97 20.75
C ALA A 108 8.48 -13.30 20.01
N THR A 109 8.54 -14.45 19.33
CA THR A 109 9.70 -14.86 18.54
C THR A 109 9.98 -13.88 17.40
N MET A 110 8.95 -13.51 16.63
CA MET A 110 9.07 -12.53 15.56
C MET A 110 9.55 -11.17 16.08
N SER A 111 8.95 -10.66 17.17
CA SER A 111 9.37 -9.41 17.80
C SER A 111 10.82 -9.48 18.31
N ASN A 112 11.24 -10.62 18.86
CA ASN A 112 12.61 -10.83 19.33
C ASN A 112 13.63 -10.82 18.18
N TYR A 113 13.32 -11.50 17.06
CA TYR A 113 14.16 -11.48 15.85
C TYR A 113 14.34 -10.05 15.33
N VAL A 114 13.25 -9.33 15.15
CA VAL A 114 13.27 -7.97 14.59
C VAL A 114 14.00 -7.00 15.51
N SER A 115 13.68 -7.00 16.80
CA SER A 115 14.30 -6.07 17.77
C SER A 115 15.79 -6.33 17.95
N THR A 116 16.20 -7.60 18.04
CA THR A 116 17.61 -7.98 18.21
C THR A 116 18.43 -7.64 16.97
N VAL A 117 17.94 -8.00 15.77
CA VAL A 117 18.62 -7.62 14.51
C VAL A 117 18.67 -6.11 14.36
N ASN A 118 17.59 -5.40 14.71
CA ASN A 118 17.57 -3.95 14.60
C ASN A 118 18.61 -3.29 15.52
N SER A 119 18.69 -3.76 16.77
CA SER A 119 19.60 -3.21 17.77
C SER A 119 21.07 -3.53 17.49
N LEU A 120 21.39 -4.77 17.10
CA LEU A 120 22.77 -5.25 17.01
C LEU A 120 23.40 -5.07 15.64
N VAL A 121 22.60 -4.99 14.58
CA VAL A 121 23.11 -5.03 13.20
C VAL A 121 22.68 -3.81 12.41
N THR A 122 21.38 -3.57 12.28
CA THR A 122 20.93 -2.50 11.37
C THR A 122 21.18 -1.11 11.91
N ASN A 123 21.43 -0.89 13.21
CA ASN A 123 21.76 0.44 13.74
C ASN A 123 23.19 0.91 13.38
N ALA A 124 24.09 0.02 12.99
CA ALA A 124 25.46 0.38 12.61
C ALA A 124 25.59 0.52 11.09
N ASP A 125 25.76 1.76 10.60
CA ASP A 125 25.87 2.05 9.16
C ASP A 125 27.04 1.29 8.49
N GLU A 126 28.14 1.04 9.20
CA GLU A 126 29.28 0.28 8.70
C GLU A 126 28.91 -1.14 8.26
N HIS A 127 28.00 -1.81 8.98
CA HIS A 127 27.49 -3.13 8.61
C HIS A 127 26.51 -3.06 7.42
N MET A 128 25.82 -1.93 7.28
CA MET A 128 24.81 -1.71 6.24
C MET A 128 25.40 -1.33 4.88
N LEU A 129 26.65 -0.84 4.82
CA LEU A 129 27.38 -0.53 3.58
C LEU A 129 27.90 -1.78 2.85
N THR A 130 27.08 -2.83 2.80
CA THR A 130 27.32 -4.08 2.08
C THR A 130 26.02 -4.52 1.39
N LEU A 131 26.10 -5.35 0.34
CA LEU A 131 24.90 -5.84 -0.34
C LEU A 131 23.96 -6.58 0.64
N HIS A 132 24.52 -7.44 1.52
CA HIS A 132 23.76 -8.15 2.54
C HIS A 132 23.17 -7.22 3.61
N GLY A 133 23.86 -6.12 3.94
CA GLY A 133 23.32 -5.08 4.81
C GLY A 133 22.10 -4.39 4.22
N LEU A 134 22.17 -4.03 2.94
CA LEU A 134 21.01 -3.47 2.22
C LEU A 134 19.87 -4.49 2.10
N GLU A 135 20.15 -5.78 1.90
CA GLU A 135 19.14 -6.85 1.94
C GLU A 135 18.45 -6.91 3.32
N CYS A 136 19.19 -6.73 4.42
CA CYS A 136 18.60 -6.65 5.77
C CYS A 136 17.66 -5.45 5.90
N LEU A 137 18.05 -4.27 5.42
CA LEU A 137 17.17 -3.09 5.46
C LEU A 137 15.91 -3.29 4.61
N MET A 138 16.03 -3.95 3.45
CA MET A 138 14.88 -4.30 2.63
C MET A 138 13.90 -5.21 3.37
N LEU A 139 14.41 -6.28 4.00
CA LEU A 139 13.57 -7.20 4.80
C LEU A 139 12.94 -6.49 6.00
N LEU A 140 13.67 -5.60 6.67
CA LEU A 140 13.14 -4.82 7.78
C LEU A 140 12.00 -3.90 7.32
N ALA A 141 12.13 -3.25 6.16
CA ALA A 141 11.06 -2.46 5.57
C ALA A 141 9.82 -3.32 5.25
N VAL A 142 10.00 -4.48 4.62
CA VAL A 142 8.92 -5.43 4.33
C VAL A 142 8.21 -5.87 5.61
N GLN A 143 8.95 -6.15 6.68
CA GLN A 143 8.39 -6.52 7.98
C GLN A 143 7.55 -5.39 8.60
N HIS A 144 8.01 -4.14 8.49
CA HIS A 144 7.24 -2.97 8.92
C HIS A 144 5.96 -2.80 8.09
N MET A 145 6.03 -2.99 6.77
CA MET A 145 4.84 -2.95 5.91
C MET A 145 3.83 -4.03 6.29
N ASN A 146 4.28 -5.26 6.46
CA ASN A 146 3.43 -6.38 6.87
C ASN A 146 2.80 -6.17 8.25
N SER A 147 3.48 -5.43 9.12
CA SER A 147 2.98 -5.03 10.44
C SER A 147 2.09 -3.78 10.42
N ALA A 148 1.74 -3.26 9.23
CA ALA A 148 0.98 -2.03 9.00
C ALA A 148 1.66 -0.76 9.55
N ASN A 149 2.99 -0.72 9.58
CA ASN A 149 3.81 0.43 10.00
C ASN A 149 4.54 1.05 8.79
N LEU A 150 3.78 1.68 7.91
CA LEU A 150 4.24 2.23 6.62
C LEU A 150 5.22 3.38 6.79
N ARG A 151 5.03 4.24 7.81
CA ARG A 151 5.97 5.32 8.11
C ARG A 151 7.36 4.78 8.48
N GLN A 152 7.42 3.73 9.30
CA GLN A 152 8.68 3.05 9.59
C GLN A 152 9.29 2.42 8.36
N ALA A 153 8.48 1.72 7.56
CA ALA A 153 8.96 1.14 6.32
C ALA A 153 9.58 2.21 5.41
N TRP A 154 8.93 3.36 5.26
CA TRP A 154 9.43 4.46 4.45
C TRP A 154 10.76 5.00 4.97
N LEU A 155 10.91 5.23 6.29
CA LEU A 155 12.17 5.67 6.88
C LEU A 155 13.32 4.68 6.64
N VAL A 156 13.04 3.37 6.78
CA VAL A 156 14.04 2.32 6.51
C VAL A 156 14.44 2.30 5.05
N ILE A 157 13.47 2.41 4.12
CA ILE A 157 13.75 2.48 2.68
C ILE A 157 14.58 3.72 2.34
N ARG A 158 14.23 4.89 2.89
CA ARG A 158 15.01 6.12 2.67
C ARG A 158 16.43 6.01 3.16
N ARG A 159 16.63 5.41 4.32
CA ARG A 159 17.97 5.13 4.84
C ARG A 159 18.74 4.19 3.91
N ALA A 160 18.12 3.09 3.49
CA ALA A 160 18.75 2.11 2.61
C ALA A 160 19.14 2.73 1.25
N MET A 161 18.29 3.57 0.68
CA MET A 161 18.60 4.32 -0.55
C MET A 161 19.81 5.24 -0.39
N ASN A 162 19.90 5.97 0.73
CA ASN A 162 21.04 6.85 1.00
C ASN A 162 22.34 6.06 1.12
N LEU A 163 22.33 4.91 1.79
CA LEU A 163 23.50 4.04 1.87
C LEU A 163 23.86 3.44 0.49
N ALA A 164 22.87 2.99 -0.27
CA ALA A 164 23.08 2.50 -1.64
C ALA A 164 23.64 3.59 -2.57
N HIS A 165 23.26 4.86 -2.37
CA HIS A 165 23.85 6.00 -3.06
C HIS A 165 25.35 6.14 -2.75
N LEU A 166 25.76 6.03 -1.48
CA LEU A 166 27.16 6.05 -1.08
C LEU A 166 27.95 4.88 -1.70
N MET A 167 27.29 3.73 -1.87
CA MET A 167 27.86 2.56 -2.57
C MET A 167 27.86 2.68 -4.11
N GLY A 168 27.32 3.77 -4.67
CA GLY A 168 27.33 4.03 -6.11
C GLY A 168 26.24 3.32 -6.92
N PHE A 169 25.17 2.80 -6.29
CA PHE A 169 24.14 2.00 -6.96
C PHE A 169 23.43 2.77 -8.09
N HIS A 170 23.21 4.08 -7.91
CA HIS A 170 22.68 4.99 -8.92
C HIS A 170 23.49 5.00 -10.24
N ARG A 171 24.79 4.71 -10.18
CA ARG A 171 25.66 4.60 -11.37
C ARG A 171 25.65 3.20 -11.96
N ILE A 172 25.55 2.19 -11.11
CA ILE A 172 25.55 0.77 -11.53
C ILE A 172 24.31 0.48 -12.36
N VAL A 173 23.14 1.00 -11.96
CA VAL A 173 21.87 0.65 -12.60
C VAL A 173 21.70 1.17 -14.03
N VAL A 174 22.41 2.24 -14.38
CA VAL A 174 22.38 2.81 -15.75
C VAL A 174 23.36 2.14 -16.69
N GLN A 175 24.27 1.31 -16.19
CA GLN A 175 25.20 0.55 -17.03
C GLN A 175 24.45 -0.60 -17.72
N PRO A 176 24.88 -0.98 -18.94
CA PRO A 176 24.35 -2.19 -19.59
C PRO A 176 24.60 -3.42 -18.71
N ASP A 177 23.80 -4.46 -18.92
CA ASP A 177 24.05 -5.76 -18.30
C ASP A 177 25.31 -6.39 -18.90
N LEU A 178 26.10 -7.05 -18.04
CA LEU A 178 27.32 -7.74 -18.45
C LEU A 178 26.97 -9.11 -19.03
N ASP A 179 27.76 -9.54 -20.02
CA ASP A 179 27.70 -10.89 -20.57
C ASP A 179 29.09 -11.57 -20.43
N PRO A 180 29.26 -12.56 -19.54
CA PRO A 180 28.25 -13.14 -18.66
C PRO A 180 27.88 -12.24 -17.46
N PRO A 181 26.68 -12.40 -16.88
CA PRO A 181 26.24 -11.59 -15.74
C PRO A 181 27.06 -11.88 -14.48
N ILE A 182 27.41 -10.82 -13.75
CA ILE A 182 28.03 -10.93 -12.43
C ILE A 182 26.94 -10.89 -11.36
N PRO A 183 26.74 -11.97 -10.56
CA PRO A 183 25.63 -12.06 -9.61
C PRO A 183 25.52 -10.87 -8.65
N ALA A 184 26.64 -10.38 -8.11
CA ALA A 184 26.64 -9.23 -7.21
C ALA A 184 26.12 -7.94 -7.88
N ILE A 185 26.44 -7.73 -9.16
CA ILE A 185 25.97 -6.56 -9.93
C ILE A 185 24.48 -6.71 -10.26
N THR A 186 24.06 -7.89 -10.70
CA THR A 186 22.64 -8.20 -10.96
C THR A 186 21.79 -7.97 -9.71
N ASN A 187 22.25 -8.47 -8.56
CA ASN A 187 21.58 -8.30 -7.28
C ASN A 187 21.54 -6.82 -6.86
N ALA A 188 22.65 -6.07 -7.01
CA ALA A 188 22.67 -4.64 -6.72
C ALA A 188 21.67 -3.84 -7.57
N LYS A 189 21.60 -4.12 -8.88
CA LYS A 189 20.62 -3.49 -9.78
C LYS A 189 19.18 -3.86 -9.39
N SER A 190 18.93 -5.12 -9.05
CA SER A 190 17.62 -5.58 -8.58
C SER A 190 17.23 -4.88 -7.28
N LEU A 191 18.12 -4.85 -6.29
CA LEU A 191 17.85 -4.26 -4.98
C LEU A 191 17.61 -2.75 -5.07
N TRP A 192 18.37 -2.04 -5.91
CA TRP A 192 18.12 -0.62 -6.19
C TRP A 192 16.71 -0.39 -6.76
N ARG A 193 16.29 -1.19 -7.75
CA ARG A 193 14.94 -1.09 -8.32
C ARG A 193 13.85 -1.30 -7.26
N HIS A 194 14.01 -2.30 -6.41
CA HIS A 194 13.07 -2.55 -5.32
C HIS A 194 13.01 -1.38 -4.32
N PHE A 195 14.14 -0.74 -3.99
CA PHE A 195 14.11 0.46 -3.15
C PHE A 195 13.35 1.60 -3.80
N VAL A 196 13.55 1.84 -5.10
CA VAL A 196 12.80 2.86 -5.85
C VAL A 196 11.32 2.52 -5.94
N ASP A 197 10.97 1.25 -6.17
CA ASP A 197 9.58 0.78 -6.18
C ASP A 197 8.89 1.03 -4.83
N LEU A 198 9.51 0.63 -3.73
CA LEU A 198 8.93 0.81 -2.39
C LEU A 198 8.91 2.28 -1.94
N ASP A 199 9.92 3.09 -2.29
CA ASP A 199 9.93 4.51 -1.99
C ASP A 199 8.75 5.23 -2.65
N ARG A 200 8.51 4.96 -3.94
CA ARG A 200 7.39 5.58 -4.67
C ARG A 200 6.04 5.03 -4.23
N TYR A 201 5.95 3.72 -3.99
CA TYR A 201 4.74 3.11 -3.45
C TYR A 201 4.37 3.74 -2.10
N LEU A 202 5.28 3.73 -1.12
CA LEU A 202 5.04 4.31 0.20
C LEU A 202 4.87 5.84 0.13
N GLY A 203 5.65 6.50 -0.72
CA GLY A 203 5.58 7.95 -0.93
C GLY A 203 4.22 8.39 -1.44
N LEU A 204 3.62 7.68 -2.40
CA LEU A 204 2.26 7.97 -2.87
C LEU A 204 1.23 7.83 -1.75
N HIS A 205 1.29 6.71 -1.02
CA HIS A 205 0.34 6.40 0.05
C HIS A 205 0.42 7.39 1.22
N LEU A 206 1.64 7.79 1.59
CA LEU A 206 1.91 8.70 2.69
C LEU A 206 1.95 10.17 2.24
N ARG A 207 1.85 10.45 0.94
CA ARG A 207 2.01 11.77 0.31
C ARG A 207 3.36 12.43 0.66
N LEU A 208 4.41 11.64 0.63
CA LEU A 208 5.78 12.07 0.86
C LEU A 208 6.51 12.27 -0.48
N PRO A 209 7.56 13.13 -0.53
CA PRO A 209 8.38 13.28 -1.73
C PRO A 209 9.04 11.94 -2.10
N PHE A 210 9.54 11.84 -3.34
CA PHE A 210 10.31 10.67 -3.82
C PHE A 210 11.82 10.94 -3.78
N GLY A 211 12.61 9.87 -3.70
CA GLY A 211 14.04 9.91 -3.38
C GLY A 211 14.97 9.54 -4.51
N ALA A 212 14.44 9.11 -5.65
CA ALA A 212 15.22 8.65 -6.79
C ALA A 212 14.57 9.01 -8.11
N ASP A 213 15.43 9.19 -9.11
CA ASP A 213 15.04 9.31 -10.51
C ASP A 213 14.55 7.97 -11.08
N ASP A 214 14.05 8.01 -12.31
CA ASP A 214 13.57 6.82 -13.01
C ASP A 214 14.71 5.85 -13.28
N VAL A 215 14.43 4.56 -13.07
CA VAL A 215 15.42 3.50 -13.25
C VAL A 215 15.19 2.83 -14.61
N PRO A 216 16.21 2.76 -15.49
CA PRO A 216 16.06 2.13 -16.79
C PRO A 216 15.84 0.61 -16.65
N VAL A 217 15.00 0.09 -17.54
CA VAL A 217 14.71 -1.34 -17.68
C VAL A 217 14.89 -1.75 -19.14
N SER A 218 15.51 -2.91 -19.35
CA SER A 218 15.72 -3.48 -20.68
C SER A 218 14.39 -3.81 -21.35
N SER A 219 14.28 -3.56 -22.65
CA SER A 219 13.12 -3.97 -23.45
C SER A 219 12.97 -5.49 -23.58
N ALA A 220 14.01 -6.25 -23.26
CA ALA A 220 13.99 -7.72 -23.22
C ALA A 220 13.64 -8.28 -21.83
N ALA A 221 13.35 -7.43 -20.84
CA ALA A 221 12.93 -7.88 -19.52
C ALA A 221 11.52 -8.49 -19.56
N GLU A 222 11.18 -9.23 -18.50
CA GLU A 222 9.85 -9.83 -18.37
C GLU A 222 8.74 -8.77 -18.40
N PRO A 223 7.55 -9.09 -18.96
CA PRO A 223 6.44 -8.15 -19.14
C PRO A 223 6.07 -7.37 -17.86
N GLN A 224 6.05 -8.03 -16.70
CA GLN A 224 5.71 -7.40 -15.43
C GLN A 224 6.79 -6.44 -14.92
N VAL A 225 8.07 -6.69 -15.25
CA VAL A 225 9.18 -5.80 -14.90
C VAL A 225 9.12 -4.53 -15.75
N ILE A 226 8.85 -4.68 -17.05
CA ILE A 226 8.64 -3.55 -17.97
C ILE A 226 7.45 -2.70 -17.52
N HIS A 227 6.30 -3.35 -17.26
CA HIS A 227 5.12 -2.62 -16.83
C HIS A 227 5.35 -1.91 -15.50
N ARG A 228 5.95 -2.58 -14.51
CA ARG A 228 6.31 -1.99 -13.21
C ARG A 228 7.14 -0.72 -13.37
N ALA A 229 8.17 -0.73 -14.21
CA ALA A 229 9.00 0.46 -14.43
C ALA A 229 8.20 1.62 -15.05
N ARG A 230 7.25 1.34 -15.95
CA ARG A 230 6.41 2.35 -16.58
C ARG A 230 5.43 3.00 -15.60
N ILE A 231 4.73 2.21 -14.77
CA ILE A 231 3.87 2.79 -13.72
C ILE A 231 4.70 3.49 -12.64
N ASN A 232 5.87 2.96 -12.31
CA ASN A 232 6.82 3.62 -11.42
C ASN A 232 7.18 5.01 -11.95
N ALA A 233 7.54 5.17 -13.22
CA ALA A 233 7.82 6.49 -13.83
C ALA A 233 6.63 7.46 -13.73
N LEU A 234 5.41 6.98 -14.00
CA LEU A 234 4.20 7.81 -13.94
C LEU A 234 3.81 8.23 -12.52
N SER A 235 4.22 7.47 -11.49
CA SER A 235 3.88 7.80 -10.09
C SER A 235 4.31 9.20 -9.69
N LYS A 236 5.41 9.75 -10.24
CA LYS A 236 5.88 11.10 -9.96
C LYS A 236 4.90 12.15 -10.45
N GLU A 237 4.45 12.01 -11.69
CA GLU A 237 3.46 12.92 -12.26
C GLU A 237 2.11 12.84 -11.54
N ILE A 238 1.74 11.64 -11.06
CA ILE A 238 0.52 11.40 -10.26
C ILE A 238 0.64 12.06 -8.89
N ALA A 239 1.79 11.92 -8.21
CA ALA A 239 2.04 12.57 -6.91
C ALA A 239 1.97 14.09 -7.01
N ASP A 240 2.41 14.64 -8.14
CA ASP A 240 2.42 16.08 -8.44
C ASP A 240 1.05 16.63 -8.92
N LEU A 241 0.00 15.80 -8.96
CA LEU A 241 -1.35 16.31 -9.26
C LEU A 241 -1.80 17.27 -8.16
N ASP A 242 -2.05 18.53 -8.55
CA ASP A 242 -2.52 19.56 -7.64
C ASP A 242 -3.86 19.14 -7.02
N ARG A 243 -3.99 19.39 -5.71
CA ARG A 243 -5.20 19.13 -4.93
C ARG A 243 -6.35 20.03 -5.35
N ASN A 244 -6.04 21.18 -5.94
CA ASN A 244 -7.05 22.10 -6.46
C ASN A 244 -7.65 21.55 -7.76
N ILE A 245 -8.96 21.33 -7.73
CA ILE A 245 -9.68 20.82 -8.88
C ILE A 245 -9.99 22.00 -9.81
N THR A 246 -9.28 22.06 -10.93
CA THR A 246 -9.42 23.07 -11.98
C THR A 246 -9.56 22.38 -13.34
N PRO A 247 -10.00 23.09 -14.39
CA PRO A 247 -9.98 22.54 -15.74
C PRO A 247 -8.58 22.08 -16.19
N GLN A 248 -7.53 22.80 -15.77
CA GLN A 248 -6.14 22.48 -16.13
C GLN A 248 -5.65 21.22 -15.43
N THR A 249 -5.94 21.07 -14.13
CA THR A 249 -5.56 19.85 -13.40
C THR A 249 -6.34 18.65 -13.92
N TYR A 250 -7.60 18.85 -14.31
CA TYR A 250 -8.40 17.81 -14.96
C TYR A 250 -7.80 17.36 -16.29
N ALA A 251 -7.40 18.29 -17.16
CA ALA A 251 -6.73 17.95 -18.41
C ALA A 251 -5.42 17.17 -18.18
N ARG A 252 -4.65 17.52 -17.13
CA ARG A 252 -3.45 16.77 -16.73
C ARG A 252 -3.80 15.36 -16.24
N ALA A 253 -4.86 15.21 -15.46
CA ALA A 253 -5.34 13.90 -15.00
C ALA A 253 -5.76 13.00 -16.17
N LEU A 254 -6.49 13.55 -17.16
CA LEU A 254 -6.86 12.81 -18.37
C LEU A 254 -5.63 12.41 -19.19
N SER A 255 -4.64 13.29 -19.32
CA SER A 255 -3.38 12.94 -20.00
C SER A 255 -2.62 11.81 -19.30
N LEU A 256 -2.66 11.76 -17.95
CA LEU A 256 -2.07 10.66 -17.19
C LEU A 256 -2.85 9.35 -17.36
N ASP A 257 -4.19 9.41 -17.40
CA ASP A 257 -5.02 8.25 -17.72
C ASP A 257 -4.71 7.71 -19.12
N GLU A 258 -4.56 8.57 -20.13
CA GLU A 258 -4.16 8.18 -21.48
C GLU A 258 -2.79 7.48 -21.51
N LYS A 259 -1.83 7.95 -20.70
CA LYS A 259 -0.52 7.29 -20.56
C LYS A 259 -0.66 5.91 -19.90
N LEU A 260 -1.47 5.78 -18.85
CA LEU A 260 -1.77 4.50 -18.20
C LEU A 260 -2.46 3.54 -19.18
N GLU A 261 -3.48 3.99 -19.91
CA GLU A 261 -4.18 3.21 -20.94
C GLU A 261 -3.28 2.78 -22.09
N THR A 262 -2.32 3.61 -22.47
CA THR A 262 -1.30 3.25 -23.47
C THR A 262 -0.38 2.16 -22.94
N ASN A 263 0.13 2.32 -21.72
CA ASN A 263 0.92 1.28 -21.06
C ASN A 263 0.15 -0.05 -20.92
N MET A 264 -1.16 0.02 -20.69
CA MET A 264 -2.03 -1.16 -20.60
C MET A 264 -2.17 -1.88 -21.95
N ARG A 265 -2.42 -1.13 -23.03
CA ARG A 265 -2.60 -1.66 -24.40
C ARG A 265 -1.33 -2.25 -25.01
N GLU A 266 -0.16 -1.76 -24.60
CA GLU A 266 1.12 -2.31 -25.04
C GLU A 266 1.46 -3.65 -24.39
N MET A 267 0.81 -4.02 -23.28
CA MET A 267 0.98 -5.34 -22.69
C MET A 267 0.20 -6.39 -23.49
N PRO A 268 0.74 -7.63 -23.59
CA PRO A 268 -0.01 -8.76 -24.15
C PRO A 268 -1.38 -8.94 -23.47
N PRO A 269 -2.43 -9.38 -24.18
CA PRO A 269 -3.77 -9.53 -23.57
C PRO A 269 -3.80 -10.46 -22.35
N ASP A 270 -3.05 -11.57 -22.40
CA ASP A 270 -2.89 -12.55 -21.32
C ASP A 270 -2.12 -11.99 -20.10
N PHE A 271 -1.44 -10.85 -20.27
CA PHE A 271 -0.85 -10.11 -19.15
C PHE A 271 -1.91 -9.70 -18.14
N TRP A 272 -3.15 -9.43 -18.56
CA TRP A 272 -4.22 -8.90 -17.71
C TRP A 272 -5.10 -9.99 -17.07
N ASP A 273 -4.88 -11.25 -17.45
CA ASP A 273 -5.57 -12.38 -16.86
C ASP A 273 -5.29 -12.46 -15.36
N VAL A 274 -6.32 -12.86 -14.61
CA VAL A 274 -6.19 -13.15 -13.19
C VAL A 274 -5.77 -14.60 -13.06
N PRO A 275 -4.50 -14.89 -12.70
CA PRO A 275 -3.98 -16.25 -12.73
C PRO A 275 -4.63 -17.11 -11.65
N ASN A 276 -4.87 -18.37 -11.96
CA ASN A 276 -5.25 -19.38 -10.97
C ASN A 276 -3.99 -20.08 -10.47
N ILE A 277 -3.50 -19.69 -9.30
CA ILE A 277 -2.27 -20.21 -8.71
C ILE A 277 -2.66 -21.09 -7.52
N PRO A 278 -2.27 -22.38 -7.47
CA PRO A 278 -2.47 -23.21 -6.29
C PRO A 278 -1.68 -22.67 -5.08
N SER A 279 -2.25 -22.76 -3.87
CA SER A 279 -1.60 -22.26 -2.64
C SER A 279 -0.24 -22.89 -2.35
N THR A 280 0.00 -24.09 -2.86
CA THR A 280 1.24 -24.85 -2.68
C THR A 280 2.22 -24.67 -3.84
N ALA A 281 1.87 -23.93 -4.90
CA ALA A 281 2.71 -23.80 -6.07
C ALA A 281 3.93 -22.91 -5.76
N ARG A 282 5.12 -23.49 -5.89
CA ARG A 282 6.41 -22.82 -5.72
C ARG A 282 7.25 -23.10 -6.94
N SER A 283 7.40 -22.09 -7.79
CA SER A 283 8.23 -22.16 -8.98
C SER A 283 8.53 -20.75 -9.49
N PRO A 284 9.54 -20.58 -10.35
CA PRO A 284 9.79 -19.31 -11.03
C PRO A 284 8.55 -18.79 -11.80
N GLU A 285 7.76 -19.68 -12.39
CA GLU A 285 6.54 -19.31 -13.13
C GLU A 285 5.44 -18.83 -12.17
N SER A 286 5.31 -19.49 -11.01
CA SER A 286 4.37 -19.08 -9.96
C SER A 286 4.76 -17.71 -9.39
N PHE A 287 6.07 -17.46 -9.21
CA PHE A 287 6.59 -16.16 -8.80
C PHE A 287 6.23 -15.07 -9.80
N ALA A 288 6.52 -15.29 -11.08
CA ALA A 288 6.24 -14.33 -12.14
C ALA A 288 4.74 -14.02 -12.25
N ALA A 289 3.88 -15.03 -12.08
CA ALA A 289 2.43 -14.85 -12.09
C ALA A 289 1.92 -14.01 -10.90
N LEU A 290 2.50 -14.22 -9.71
CA LEU A 290 2.20 -13.42 -8.51
C LEU A 290 2.73 -11.98 -8.62
N GLU A 291 3.95 -11.81 -9.12
CA GLU A 291 4.55 -10.50 -9.40
C GLU A 291 3.71 -9.72 -10.41
N ARG A 292 3.29 -10.38 -11.50
CA ARG A 292 2.37 -9.82 -12.49
C ARG A 292 1.08 -9.35 -11.85
N LEU A 293 0.48 -10.14 -10.95
CA LEU A 293 -0.76 -9.78 -10.28
C LEU A 293 -0.61 -8.55 -9.37
N MET A 294 0.52 -8.43 -8.64
CA MET A 294 0.83 -7.23 -7.84
C MET A 294 0.96 -5.99 -8.72
N VAL A 295 1.65 -6.12 -9.85
CA VAL A 295 1.86 -5.04 -10.83
C VAL A 295 0.54 -4.62 -11.48
N GLN A 296 -0.36 -5.55 -11.79
CA GLN A 296 -1.72 -5.24 -12.26
C GLN A 296 -2.52 -4.46 -11.19
N MET A 297 -2.48 -4.88 -9.92
CA MET A 297 -3.17 -4.17 -8.84
C MET A 297 -2.63 -2.75 -8.68
N TRP A 298 -1.31 -2.57 -8.75
CA TRP A 298 -0.67 -1.27 -8.67
C TRP A 298 -1.07 -0.35 -9.83
N HIS A 299 -1.22 -0.89 -11.05
CA HIS A 299 -1.75 -0.15 -12.19
C HIS A 299 -3.15 0.43 -11.92
N PHE A 300 -4.09 -0.42 -11.50
CA PHE A 300 -5.45 0.05 -11.22
C PHE A 300 -5.49 1.02 -10.04
N GLU A 301 -4.62 0.85 -9.05
CA GLU A 301 -4.45 1.79 -7.96
C GLU A 301 -3.98 3.18 -8.45
N MET A 302 -3.05 3.25 -9.41
CA MET A 302 -2.65 4.53 -10.03
C MET A 302 -3.84 5.22 -10.68
N LYS A 303 -4.71 4.47 -11.39
CA LYS A 303 -5.95 5.02 -11.95
C LYS A 303 -6.88 5.57 -10.87
N ILE A 304 -6.98 4.91 -9.71
CA ILE A 304 -7.78 5.40 -8.59
C ILE A 304 -7.21 6.74 -8.09
N PHE A 305 -5.90 6.87 -7.88
CA PHE A 305 -5.31 8.14 -7.44
C PHE A 305 -5.54 9.29 -8.42
N VAL A 306 -5.40 9.05 -9.73
CA VAL A 306 -5.62 10.06 -10.77
C VAL A 306 -7.07 10.59 -10.74
N HIS A 307 -8.05 9.70 -10.57
CA HIS A 307 -9.46 10.05 -10.80
C HIS A 307 -10.26 10.32 -9.53
N LEU A 308 -9.81 9.84 -8.37
CA LEU A 308 -10.54 9.97 -7.10
C LEU A 308 -10.93 11.43 -6.76
N PRO A 309 -10.06 12.45 -6.90
CA PRO A 309 -10.46 13.84 -6.61
C PRO A 309 -11.66 14.29 -7.45
N TYR A 310 -11.70 13.90 -8.72
CA TYR A 310 -12.76 14.27 -9.66
C TYR A 310 -14.04 13.46 -9.45
N LEU A 311 -13.93 12.19 -9.05
CA LEU A 311 -15.07 11.38 -8.63
C LEU A 311 -15.87 12.08 -7.52
N LEU A 312 -15.18 12.65 -6.53
CA LEU A 312 -15.83 13.36 -5.42
C LEU A 312 -16.53 14.66 -5.86
N ARG A 313 -16.19 15.21 -7.03
CA ARG A 313 -16.82 16.42 -7.61
C ARG A 313 -17.90 16.13 -8.64
N ALA A 314 -17.91 14.93 -9.25
CA ALA A 314 -18.87 14.53 -10.28
C ALA A 314 -20.35 14.79 -9.91
N PRO A 315 -20.81 14.63 -8.65
CA PRO A 315 -22.20 14.94 -8.28
C PRO A 315 -22.61 16.40 -8.52
N LEU A 316 -21.67 17.33 -8.39
CA LEU A 316 -21.89 18.77 -8.57
C LEU A 316 -21.56 19.21 -9.99
N GLU A 317 -20.64 18.52 -10.65
CA GLU A 317 -20.06 18.91 -11.92
C GLU A 317 -20.01 17.72 -12.90
N PRO A 318 -21.05 17.54 -13.74
CA PRO A 318 -21.19 16.37 -14.62
C PRO A 318 -20.02 16.12 -15.59
N ARG A 319 -19.19 17.14 -15.86
CA ARG A 319 -17.97 17.01 -16.66
C ARG A 319 -16.96 15.99 -16.10
N TYR A 320 -17.06 15.67 -14.81
CA TYR A 320 -16.19 14.71 -14.13
C TYR A 320 -16.74 13.27 -14.12
N GLU A 321 -17.87 13.01 -14.78
CA GLU A 321 -18.50 11.68 -14.79
C GLU A 321 -17.58 10.59 -15.35
N PHE A 322 -16.78 10.91 -16.38
CA PHE A 322 -15.77 9.99 -16.91
C PHE A 322 -14.82 9.51 -15.81
N SER A 323 -14.27 10.43 -15.02
CA SER A 323 -13.34 10.06 -13.93
C SER A 323 -14.01 9.24 -12.86
N LYS A 324 -15.27 9.55 -12.52
CA LYS A 324 -16.06 8.72 -11.62
C LYS A 324 -16.15 7.29 -12.13
N VAL A 325 -16.55 7.09 -13.38
CA VAL A 325 -16.67 5.74 -13.98
C VAL A 325 -15.32 5.02 -13.97
N THR A 326 -14.24 5.70 -14.38
CA THR A 326 -12.89 5.13 -14.47
C THR A 326 -12.34 4.71 -13.10
N ALA A 327 -12.48 5.55 -12.07
CA ALA A 327 -12.04 5.23 -10.71
C ALA A 327 -12.81 4.02 -10.13
N LEU A 328 -14.12 3.94 -10.37
CA LEU A 328 -14.94 2.82 -9.90
C LEU A 328 -14.59 1.52 -10.64
N GLN A 329 -14.34 1.57 -11.94
CA GLN A 329 -13.90 0.40 -12.71
C GLN A 329 -12.52 -0.10 -12.26
N ALA A 330 -11.58 0.80 -12.03
CA ALA A 330 -10.27 0.46 -11.47
C ALA A 330 -10.40 -0.17 -10.08
N SER A 331 -11.24 0.40 -9.21
CA SER A 331 -11.52 -0.13 -7.87
C SER A 331 -12.05 -1.57 -7.92
N ARG A 332 -13.02 -1.86 -8.80
CA ARG A 332 -13.52 -3.25 -8.99
C ARG A 332 -12.41 -4.20 -9.45
N ASN A 333 -11.53 -3.75 -10.34
CA ASN A 333 -10.41 -4.57 -10.83
C ASN A 333 -9.41 -4.94 -9.72
N VAL A 334 -9.14 -4.03 -8.79
CA VAL A 334 -8.32 -4.31 -7.59
C VAL A 334 -9.00 -5.35 -6.72
N LEU A 335 -10.29 -5.16 -6.38
CA LEU A 335 -11.02 -6.08 -5.51
C LEU A 335 -11.16 -7.48 -6.11
N MET A 336 -11.42 -7.60 -7.41
CA MET A 336 -11.53 -8.90 -8.09
C MET A 336 -10.24 -9.71 -8.02
N ARG A 337 -9.08 -9.07 -8.16
CA ARG A 337 -7.76 -9.70 -8.05
C ARG A 337 -7.46 -10.15 -6.63
N TRP A 338 -7.80 -9.32 -5.65
CA TRP A 338 -7.69 -9.71 -4.25
C TRP A 338 -8.61 -10.89 -3.90
N PHE A 339 -9.84 -10.92 -4.41
CA PHE A 339 -10.73 -12.06 -4.21
C PHE A 339 -10.20 -13.35 -4.84
N ALA A 340 -9.54 -13.28 -6.00
CA ALA A 340 -8.90 -14.44 -6.60
C ALA A 340 -7.77 -14.99 -5.69
N LEU A 341 -6.91 -14.11 -5.17
CA LEU A 341 -5.88 -14.49 -4.19
C LEU A 341 -6.47 -15.07 -2.91
N ARG A 342 -7.57 -14.48 -2.42
CA ARG A 342 -8.27 -14.95 -1.22
C ARG A 342 -8.86 -16.34 -1.44
N ASN A 343 -9.53 -16.55 -2.57
CA ASN A 343 -10.10 -17.84 -2.92
C ASN A 343 -9.04 -18.92 -3.15
N ALA A 344 -7.85 -18.53 -3.62
CA ALA A 344 -6.71 -19.42 -3.79
C ALA A 344 -5.90 -19.68 -2.50
N ALA A 345 -6.26 -19.04 -1.37
CA ALA A 345 -5.51 -19.09 -0.12
C ALA A 345 -4.03 -18.62 -0.25
N ILE A 346 -3.78 -17.62 -1.10
CA ILE A 346 -2.44 -17.03 -1.36
C ILE A 346 -2.34 -15.58 -0.86
N THR A 347 -3.34 -15.10 -0.12
CA THR A 347 -3.38 -13.70 0.36
C THR A 347 -2.07 -13.30 1.06
N GLN A 348 -1.45 -14.19 1.83
CA GLN A 348 -0.23 -13.92 2.57
C GLN A 348 1.04 -13.79 1.71
N ALA A 349 1.05 -14.27 0.46
CA ALA A 349 2.21 -14.16 -0.44
C ALA A 349 2.42 -12.75 -0.99
N CYS A 350 1.32 -12.03 -1.24
CA CYS A 350 1.32 -10.82 -2.05
C CYS A 350 0.41 -9.72 -1.51
N CYS A 351 -0.63 -10.07 -0.74
CA CYS A 351 -1.68 -9.11 -0.43
C CYS A 351 -1.33 -8.15 0.68
N ARG A 352 -0.38 -8.36 1.59
CA ARG A 352 -0.09 -7.30 2.58
C ARG A 352 0.45 -6.03 1.91
N PHE A 353 1.16 -6.18 0.80
CA PHE A 353 1.51 -5.08 -0.09
C PHE A 353 0.26 -4.53 -0.79
N GLY A 354 -0.57 -5.38 -1.40
CA GLY A 354 -1.77 -4.95 -2.14
C GLY A 354 -3.00 -4.55 -1.32
N GLU A 355 -3.05 -4.83 -0.01
CA GLU A 355 -4.22 -4.68 0.86
C GLU A 355 -4.52 -3.22 1.15
N ILE A 356 -3.49 -2.37 1.11
CA ILE A 356 -3.66 -0.92 1.20
C ILE A 356 -4.42 -0.43 -0.04
N GLY A 357 -4.04 -0.90 -1.23
CA GLY A 357 -4.76 -0.60 -2.47
C GLY A 357 -6.18 -1.16 -2.50
N VAL A 358 -6.38 -2.36 -1.94
CA VAL A 358 -7.72 -2.95 -1.74
C VAL A 358 -8.57 -2.08 -0.82
N PHE A 359 -7.99 -1.57 0.26
CA PHE A 359 -8.67 -0.64 1.15
C PHE A 359 -9.02 0.68 0.45
N ILE A 360 -8.09 1.28 -0.31
CA ILE A 360 -8.33 2.50 -1.09
C ILE A 360 -9.45 2.29 -2.13
N ALA A 361 -9.42 1.18 -2.86
CA ALA A 361 -10.45 0.79 -3.81
C ALA A 361 -11.83 0.63 -3.13
N ALA A 362 -11.86 -0.04 -1.98
CA ALA A 362 -13.08 -0.27 -1.23
C ALA A 362 -13.68 1.03 -0.67
N VAL A 363 -12.84 1.92 -0.14
CA VAL A 363 -13.24 3.27 0.29
C VAL A 363 -13.80 4.06 -0.90
N THR A 364 -13.13 4.01 -2.06
CA THR A 364 -13.57 4.72 -3.27
C THR A 364 -14.97 4.29 -3.73
N LEU A 365 -15.22 2.97 -3.81
CA LEU A 365 -16.56 2.43 -4.09
C LEU A 365 -17.58 2.85 -3.01
N THR A 366 -17.19 2.79 -1.74
CA THR A 366 -18.08 3.14 -0.63
C THR A 366 -18.44 4.63 -0.64
N LEU A 367 -17.49 5.52 -0.95
CA LEU A 367 -17.74 6.96 -1.07
C LEU A 367 -18.77 7.26 -2.17
N ASP A 368 -18.66 6.61 -3.34
CA ASP A 368 -19.63 6.79 -4.41
C ASP A 368 -21.04 6.31 -4.00
N ILE A 369 -21.15 5.17 -3.32
CA ILE A 369 -22.43 4.69 -2.77
C ILE A 369 -23.03 5.70 -1.78
N VAL A 370 -22.22 6.22 -0.86
CA VAL A 370 -22.65 7.19 0.16
C VAL A 370 -23.10 8.49 -0.49
N ILE A 371 -22.33 9.00 -1.44
CA ILE A 371 -22.64 10.20 -2.21
C ILE A 371 -23.97 10.03 -2.93
N GLU A 372 -24.16 8.92 -3.65
CA GLU A 372 -25.40 8.64 -4.40
C GLU A 372 -26.61 8.52 -3.47
N LEU A 373 -26.47 7.88 -2.30
CA LEU A 373 -27.53 7.80 -1.29
C LEU A 373 -27.88 9.16 -0.67
N ALA A 374 -26.97 10.12 -0.69
CA ALA A 374 -27.24 11.48 -0.22
C ALA A 374 -28.05 12.31 -1.24
N ILE A 375 -28.00 11.97 -2.53
CA ILE A 375 -28.61 12.76 -3.61
C ILE A 375 -29.77 12.06 -4.34
N LYS A 376 -29.88 10.73 -4.27
CA LYS A 376 -30.89 9.94 -5.00
C LYS A 376 -31.73 9.09 -4.06
N GLU A 377 -32.88 8.63 -4.58
CA GLU A 377 -33.73 7.71 -3.84
C GLU A 377 -33.05 6.34 -3.64
N LYS A 378 -33.24 5.77 -2.45
CA LYS A 378 -32.64 4.47 -2.07
C LYS A 378 -32.90 3.36 -3.08
N GLY A 379 -34.11 3.30 -3.65
CA GLY A 379 -34.49 2.29 -4.64
C GLY A 379 -33.69 2.38 -5.94
N GLU A 380 -33.34 3.60 -6.37
CA GLU A 380 -32.51 3.83 -7.55
C GLU A 380 -31.04 3.46 -7.28
N VAL A 381 -30.52 3.87 -6.12
CA VAL A 381 -29.14 3.55 -5.73
C VAL A 381 -28.96 2.05 -5.54
N GLN A 382 -29.94 1.35 -4.96
CA GLN A 382 -29.88 -0.11 -4.83
C GLN A 382 -29.82 -0.82 -6.19
N LYS A 383 -30.54 -0.32 -7.21
CA LYS A 383 -30.50 -0.87 -8.57
C LYS A 383 -29.16 -0.61 -9.26
N SER A 384 -28.60 0.61 -9.10
CA SER A 384 -27.38 1.01 -9.81
C SER A 384 -26.08 0.60 -9.12
N LYS A 385 -26.06 0.51 -7.78
CA LYS A 385 -24.86 0.23 -6.96
C LYS A 385 -24.93 -1.09 -6.19
N GLY A 386 -25.97 -1.90 -6.40
CA GLY A 386 -26.16 -3.16 -5.67
C GLY A 386 -24.96 -4.12 -5.78
N THR A 387 -24.34 -4.23 -6.96
CA THR A 387 -23.16 -5.07 -7.18
C THR A 387 -21.95 -4.59 -6.37
N ASP A 388 -21.71 -3.27 -6.33
CA ASP A 388 -20.60 -2.69 -5.56
C ASP A 388 -20.84 -2.89 -4.06
N PHE A 389 -22.07 -2.65 -3.60
CA PHE A 389 -22.44 -2.88 -2.21
C PHE A 389 -22.21 -4.35 -1.80
N ALA A 390 -22.63 -5.31 -2.62
CA ALA A 390 -22.39 -6.72 -2.38
C ALA A 390 -20.89 -7.06 -2.36
N MET A 391 -20.10 -6.44 -3.23
CA MET A 391 -18.65 -6.59 -3.28
C MET A 391 -17.99 -6.12 -1.98
N ILE A 392 -18.39 -4.94 -1.47
CA ILE A 392 -17.90 -4.40 -0.20
C ILE A 392 -18.33 -5.27 0.98
N CYS A 393 -19.58 -5.75 1.02
CA CYS A 393 -20.03 -6.66 2.07
C CYS A 393 -19.22 -7.96 2.09
N ARG A 394 -18.94 -8.56 0.92
CA ARG A 394 -18.06 -9.73 0.82
C ARG A 394 -16.65 -9.41 1.34
N LEU A 395 -16.08 -8.29 0.89
CA LEU A 395 -14.75 -7.85 1.32
C LEU A 395 -14.65 -7.72 2.83
N ILE A 396 -15.59 -6.99 3.45
CA ILE A 396 -15.66 -6.82 4.90
C ILE A 396 -15.75 -8.19 5.57
N GLY A 397 -16.63 -9.08 5.10
CA GLY A 397 -16.78 -10.42 5.67
C GLY A 397 -15.48 -11.24 5.63
N GLU A 398 -14.72 -11.18 4.53
CA GLU A 398 -13.43 -11.86 4.40
C GLU A 398 -12.33 -11.23 5.26
N MET A 399 -12.24 -9.89 5.29
CA MET A 399 -11.28 -9.18 6.15
C MET A 399 -11.53 -9.45 7.64
N GLU A 400 -12.80 -9.57 8.06
CA GLU A 400 -13.12 -9.96 9.43
C GLU A 400 -12.79 -11.40 9.77
N LYS A 401 -12.92 -12.33 8.80
CA LYS A 401 -12.47 -13.71 9.00
C LYS A 401 -10.97 -13.74 9.22
N LEU A 402 -10.20 -13.03 8.39
CA LEU A 402 -8.74 -12.88 8.55
C LEU A 402 -8.39 -12.29 9.92
N ALA A 403 -9.01 -11.17 10.29
CA ALA A 403 -8.77 -10.48 11.55
C ALA A 403 -9.07 -11.31 12.79
N ARG A 404 -10.11 -12.16 12.74
CA ARG A 404 -10.45 -13.07 13.85
C ARG A 404 -9.52 -14.28 13.92
N ALA A 405 -9.04 -14.75 12.77
CA ALA A 405 -8.20 -15.94 12.72
C ALA A 405 -6.77 -15.65 13.20
N SER A 406 -6.25 -14.43 13.02
CA SER A 406 -4.91 -14.09 13.49
C SER A 406 -4.75 -12.61 13.85
N THR A 407 -4.08 -12.34 14.98
CA THR A 407 -3.66 -11.01 15.44
C THR A 407 -2.67 -10.34 14.48
N ARG A 408 -2.03 -11.12 13.61
CA ARG A 408 -1.07 -10.66 12.60
C ARG A 408 -1.75 -9.94 11.43
N GLU A 409 -3.05 -10.17 11.19
CA GLU A 409 -3.80 -9.56 10.08
C GLU A 409 -4.33 -8.15 10.41
N LYS A 410 -3.41 -7.26 10.77
CA LYS A 410 -3.70 -5.89 11.23
C LYS A 410 -4.36 -5.01 10.17
N ILE A 411 -3.92 -5.10 8.91
CA ILE A 411 -4.48 -4.29 7.82
C ILE A 411 -5.94 -4.69 7.60
N ALA A 412 -6.21 -6.00 7.42
CA ALA A 412 -7.57 -6.52 7.30
C ALA A 412 -8.48 -6.10 8.47
N ALA A 413 -8.00 -6.23 9.72
CA ALA A 413 -8.75 -5.83 10.91
C ALA A 413 -9.15 -4.34 10.87
N ARG A 414 -8.21 -3.45 10.57
CA ARG A 414 -8.43 -2.00 10.49
C ARG A 414 -9.35 -1.63 9.32
N SER A 415 -9.11 -2.22 8.14
CA SER A 415 -9.93 -1.98 6.95
C SER A 415 -11.39 -2.39 7.17
N ALA A 416 -11.65 -3.54 7.78
CA ALA A 416 -13.01 -3.98 8.10
C ALA A 416 -13.74 -3.01 9.04
N ILE A 417 -13.06 -2.52 10.08
CA ILE A 417 -13.64 -1.55 11.04
C ILE A 417 -14.04 -0.26 10.32
N VAL A 418 -13.12 0.32 9.52
CA VAL A 418 -13.38 1.60 8.83
C VAL A 418 -14.49 1.44 7.79
N LEU A 419 -14.45 0.40 6.96
CA LEU A 419 -15.47 0.16 5.93
C LEU A 419 -16.85 -0.10 6.54
N LYS A 420 -16.93 -0.83 7.66
CA LYS A 420 -18.19 -0.99 8.41
C LYS A 420 -18.71 0.33 8.95
N LYS A 421 -17.84 1.17 9.52
CA LYS A 421 -18.24 2.51 10.00
C LYS A 421 -18.78 3.35 8.83
N MET A 422 -18.10 3.34 7.68
CA MET A 422 -18.59 4.02 6.47
C MET A 422 -19.94 3.48 6.02
N LEU A 423 -20.13 2.17 5.90
CA LEU A 423 -21.43 1.62 5.51
C LEU A 423 -22.52 1.86 6.55
N SER A 424 -22.19 1.91 7.84
CA SER A 424 -23.17 2.25 8.88
C SER A 424 -23.66 3.69 8.78
N SER A 425 -22.88 4.59 8.17
CA SER A 425 -23.34 5.94 7.85
C SER A 425 -24.45 5.96 6.80
N LEU A 426 -24.65 4.85 6.07
CA LEU A 426 -25.73 4.68 5.11
C LEU A 426 -27.06 4.27 5.75
N ASP A 427 -27.06 3.98 7.05
CA ASP A 427 -28.26 3.53 7.76
C ASP A 427 -29.32 4.64 7.74
N PRO A 428 -30.47 4.43 7.06
CA PRO A 428 -31.54 5.43 7.00
C PRO A 428 -32.08 5.84 8.37
N SER A 429 -31.95 4.97 9.39
CA SER A 429 -32.33 5.32 10.77
C SER A 429 -31.45 6.43 11.35
N ARG A 430 -30.23 6.59 10.84
CA ARG A 430 -29.27 7.63 11.23
C ARG A 430 -29.39 8.92 10.42
N GLN A 431 -30.34 9.00 9.49
CA GLN A 431 -30.56 10.19 8.65
C GLN A 431 -30.84 11.47 9.46
N HIS A 432 -31.36 11.33 10.68
CA HIS A 432 -31.68 12.44 11.59
C HIS A 432 -30.57 12.73 12.62
N ALA A 433 -29.45 12.00 12.60
CA ALA A 433 -28.41 12.06 13.63
C ALA A 433 -27.42 13.23 13.46
N GLY A 434 -27.63 14.12 12.48
CA GLY A 434 -26.72 15.23 12.18
C GLY A 434 -25.46 14.79 11.43
N PRO A 435 -24.49 15.69 11.22
CA PRO A 435 -23.24 15.40 10.52
C PRO A 435 -22.38 14.40 11.31
N SER A 436 -21.93 13.34 10.64
CA SER A 436 -21.03 12.33 11.19
C SER A 436 -19.60 12.58 10.71
N ARG A 437 -18.67 12.76 11.64
CA ARG A 437 -17.24 12.93 11.34
C ARG A 437 -16.55 11.56 11.39
N LEU A 438 -15.88 11.19 10.31
CA LEU A 438 -15.15 9.93 10.20
C LEU A 438 -13.75 10.18 9.66
N THR A 439 -12.72 9.79 10.40
CA THR A 439 -11.36 9.70 9.84
C THR A 439 -11.18 8.38 9.11
N ILE A 440 -10.76 8.48 7.86
CA ILE A 440 -10.42 7.38 6.99
C ILE A 440 -8.89 7.44 6.74
N PRO A 441 -8.12 6.39 7.10
CA PRO A 441 -6.69 6.34 6.79
C PRO A 441 -6.39 6.69 5.33
N PHE A 442 -5.34 7.47 5.06
CA PHE A 442 -4.93 7.99 3.73
C PHE A 442 -5.89 8.99 3.05
N PHE A 443 -7.15 9.06 3.46
CA PHE A 443 -8.15 10.00 2.95
C PHE A 443 -8.35 11.21 3.86
N GLY A 444 -7.98 11.09 5.14
CA GLY A 444 -8.18 12.13 6.15
C GLY A 444 -9.58 12.09 6.77
N THR A 445 -9.99 13.20 7.38
CA THR A 445 -11.33 13.30 7.98
C THR A 445 -12.36 13.68 6.93
N VAL A 446 -13.42 12.87 6.78
CA VAL A 446 -14.63 13.20 6.02
C VAL A 446 -15.79 13.54 6.95
N VAL A 447 -16.63 14.47 6.53
CA VAL A 447 -17.90 14.79 7.19
C VAL A 447 -19.03 14.29 6.30
N LEU A 448 -19.84 13.38 6.83
CA LEU A 448 -20.97 12.78 6.14
C LEU A 448 -22.26 13.40 6.68
N GLU A 449 -23.01 14.05 5.81
CA GLU A 449 -24.26 14.70 6.17
C GLU A 449 -25.32 14.37 5.12
N TYR A 450 -26.52 13.98 5.58
CA TYR A 450 -27.66 13.81 4.69
C TYR A 450 -28.22 15.18 4.32
N LYS A 451 -28.08 15.56 3.06
CA LYS A 451 -28.71 16.78 2.53
C LYS A 451 -30.03 16.42 1.87
N LYS A 452 -31.12 17.09 2.26
CA LYS A 452 -32.30 17.16 1.39
C LYS A 452 -31.94 18.04 0.20
N LEU A 453 -31.98 17.49 -1.01
CA LEU A 453 -31.87 18.32 -2.20
C LEU A 453 -32.99 19.38 -2.16
N PRO A 454 -32.70 20.65 -2.46
CA PRO A 454 -33.73 21.66 -2.58
C PRO A 454 -34.70 21.21 -3.67
N VAL A 455 -35.92 20.87 -3.27
CA VAL A 455 -37.01 20.59 -4.20
C VAL A 455 -37.28 21.90 -4.93
N ARG A 456 -37.12 21.91 -6.25
CA ARG A 456 -37.54 23.07 -7.06
C ARG A 456 -39.02 23.29 -6.72
N PRO A 457 -39.42 24.42 -6.10
CA PRO A 457 -40.82 24.63 -5.81
C PRO A 457 -41.58 24.49 -7.12
N LEU A 458 -42.71 23.77 -7.09
CA LEU A 458 -43.65 23.77 -8.21
C LEU A 458 -43.85 25.23 -8.60
N PHE A 459 -43.55 25.57 -9.85
CA PHE A 459 -43.76 26.91 -10.36
C PHE A 459 -45.28 27.11 -10.37
N ASP A 460 -45.79 27.66 -9.28
CA ASP A 460 -47.20 27.93 -9.11
C ASP A 460 -47.53 29.13 -9.99
N LEU A 461 -48.05 28.82 -11.19
CA LEU A 461 -48.59 29.79 -12.14
C LEU A 461 -49.67 30.66 -11.48
N ASP A 462 -50.35 30.15 -10.44
CA ASP A 462 -51.39 30.87 -9.70
C ASP A 462 -50.88 31.69 -8.52
N SER A 463 -49.58 31.60 -8.20
CA SER A 463 -48.98 32.50 -7.21
C SER A 463 -49.07 33.94 -7.67
N ASP A 464 -49.18 34.89 -6.74
CA ASP A 464 -49.20 36.33 -7.07
C ASP A 464 -47.97 36.79 -7.89
N THR A 465 -46.90 35.99 -7.89
CA THR A 465 -45.70 36.21 -8.69
C THR A 465 -45.88 35.67 -10.13
N GLY A 466 -46.51 34.50 -10.29
CA GLY A 466 -46.90 33.94 -11.59
C GLY A 466 -47.95 34.79 -12.32
N LYS A 467 -48.92 35.33 -11.59
CA LYS A 467 -49.93 36.26 -12.13
C LYS A 467 -49.35 37.60 -12.58
N LYS A 468 -48.27 38.08 -11.93
CA LYS A 468 -47.56 39.31 -12.33
C LYS A 468 -46.69 39.14 -13.57
N MET A 469 -46.30 37.91 -13.93
CA MET A 469 -45.49 37.63 -15.13
C MET A 469 -46.32 37.45 -16.41
N ASN A 470 -47.65 37.33 -16.30
CA ASN A 470 -48.57 37.28 -17.44
C ASN A 470 -48.96 38.68 -17.98
N ALA A 471 -48.00 39.60 -18.03
CA ALA A 471 -48.13 40.83 -18.80
C ALA A 471 -47.58 40.59 -20.20
N THR A 472 -48.49 40.61 -21.18
CA THR A 472 -48.28 40.45 -22.62
C THR A 472 -47.04 41.17 -23.15
N GLY A 473 -46.09 40.43 -23.73
CA GLY A 473 -44.98 40.99 -24.48
C GLY A 473 -43.94 39.94 -24.87
N HIS A 474 -43.73 39.74 -26.17
CA HIS A 474 -42.65 38.92 -26.71
C HIS A 474 -41.28 39.49 -26.34
N HIS A 475 -40.70 39.08 -25.21
CA HIS A 475 -39.25 39.02 -24.98
C HIS A 475 -39.01 38.17 -23.73
N LEU A 476 -38.45 36.97 -23.91
CA LEU A 476 -37.88 36.19 -22.80
C LEU A 476 -36.56 36.85 -22.39
N PRO A 477 -36.40 37.36 -21.15
CA PRO A 477 -35.08 37.69 -20.67
C PRO A 477 -34.40 36.39 -20.24
N VAL A 478 -33.41 35.96 -21.03
CA VAL A 478 -32.38 35.03 -20.56
C VAL A 478 -31.56 35.77 -19.52
N PHE A 479 -31.85 35.57 -18.24
CA PHE A 479 -30.96 35.99 -17.17
C PHE A 479 -29.95 34.88 -16.89
N SER A 480 -28.84 34.96 -17.62
CA SER A 480 -27.53 34.56 -17.11
C SER A 480 -27.13 35.55 -16.03
N PHE A 481 -26.81 35.06 -14.84
CA PHE A 481 -25.97 35.80 -13.91
C PHE A 481 -24.79 34.93 -13.50
N VAL A 482 -23.68 35.19 -14.19
CA VAL A 482 -22.33 35.13 -13.63
C VAL A 482 -22.28 36.15 -12.50
N SER A 483 -22.29 35.69 -11.24
CA SER A 483 -21.77 36.43 -10.10
C SER A 483 -21.39 35.48 -8.98
N ASN A 484 -20.09 35.29 -8.80
CA ASN A 484 -19.48 34.68 -7.62
C ASN A 484 -19.64 35.66 -6.45
N ALA A 485 -20.47 35.28 -5.47
CA ALA A 485 -20.42 35.83 -4.12
C ALA A 485 -20.50 34.65 -3.15
N LEU A 486 -19.34 34.00 -2.94
CA LEU A 486 -19.12 33.11 -1.81
C LEU A 486 -18.84 33.98 -0.57
N TRP A 487 -19.43 33.57 0.56
CA TRP A 487 -19.23 34.00 1.96
C TRP A 487 -20.16 35.08 2.53
N PRO A 488 -20.79 34.84 3.71
CA PRO A 488 -21.17 35.90 4.63
C PRO A 488 -19.94 36.47 5.33
N GLN A 489 -20.01 37.76 5.67
CA GLN A 489 -19.04 38.46 6.50
C GLN A 489 -18.97 37.89 7.94
N GLN A 490 -17.77 38.01 8.49
CA GLN A 490 -17.33 37.75 9.85
C GLN A 490 -18.14 38.56 10.87
N GLU A 491 -18.49 37.96 12.03
CA GLU A 491 -18.53 38.68 13.31
C GLU A 491 -18.45 37.73 14.52
N ASP A 492 -17.33 37.89 15.23
CA ASP A 492 -17.09 37.91 16.68
C ASP A 492 -17.79 36.98 17.67
N GLY A 493 -16.93 36.30 18.43
CA GLY A 493 -17.07 36.22 19.89
C GLY A 493 -17.09 34.82 20.45
N TYR A 494 -15.91 34.28 20.81
CA TYR A 494 -15.63 33.60 22.09
C TYR A 494 -14.10 33.50 22.26
N GLU A 495 -13.52 34.47 22.99
CA GLU A 495 -12.34 34.19 23.82
C GLU A 495 -12.76 33.12 24.85
N ARG A 496 -11.93 32.16 25.29
CA ARG A 496 -10.60 32.35 25.85
C ARG A 496 -9.93 30.98 26.11
N ASP A 497 -8.60 31.04 26.11
CA ASP A 497 -7.62 30.20 26.82
C ASP A 497 -7.15 28.86 26.23
N LEU A 498 -5.87 28.93 25.80
CA LEU A 498 -4.77 27.97 26.00
C LEU A 498 -4.88 26.66 25.19
N ASP A 499 -3.84 26.10 24.58
CA ASP A 499 -2.42 26.12 24.90
C ASP A 499 -1.66 25.84 23.59
N TRP A 500 -0.49 26.45 23.38
CA TRP A 500 0.39 25.99 22.30
C TRP A 500 1.11 24.74 22.80
N ASP A 501 0.39 23.61 22.83
CA ASP A 501 1.03 22.32 22.91
C ASP A 501 1.83 22.13 21.62
N MET A 502 3.14 22.27 21.75
CA MET A 502 4.09 21.77 20.78
C MET A 502 3.82 20.26 20.66
N VAL A 503 3.01 19.87 19.68
CA VAL A 503 2.72 18.47 19.38
C VAL A 503 4.05 17.82 18.96
N LEU A 504 4.73 17.23 19.94
CA LEU A 504 5.72 16.20 19.70
C LEU A 504 5.02 15.13 18.87
N PHE A 505 5.54 14.88 17.66
CA PHE A 505 5.10 13.81 16.78
C PHE A 505 5.17 12.48 17.52
N ASP A 506 4.07 12.10 18.15
CA ASP A 506 3.86 10.79 18.74
C ASP A 506 3.16 9.94 17.67
N GLY A 507 3.81 9.02 16.98
CA GLY A 507 5.19 8.58 17.10
C GLY A 507 5.27 7.33 16.28
N LEU A 508 5.91 7.38 15.10
CA LEU A 508 6.50 6.30 14.30
C LEU A 508 5.69 5.00 14.00
N GLU A 509 4.88 4.48 14.90
CA GLU A 509 3.85 3.48 14.70
C GLU A 509 2.60 4.12 14.06
N ASP A 510 2.04 3.46 13.04
CA ASP A 510 0.79 3.90 12.42
C ASP A 510 -0.41 3.54 13.31
N ARG A 511 -0.43 4.06 14.54
CA ARG A 511 -1.59 4.00 15.44
C ARG A 511 -2.53 5.18 15.28
N ASP A 512 -2.06 6.26 14.63
CA ASP A 512 -2.88 7.39 14.27
C ASP A 512 -3.86 7.03 13.13
N THR A 513 -5.00 6.48 13.53
CA THR A 513 -6.20 6.36 12.68
C THR A 513 -7.01 7.65 12.63
N GLU A 514 -6.62 8.66 13.42
CA GLU A 514 -7.32 9.95 13.54
C GLU A 514 -6.86 10.94 12.47
N GLY A 515 -5.75 10.63 11.79
CA GLY A 515 -5.25 11.45 10.71
C GLY A 515 -5.04 12.86 11.22
N ASN A 516 -4.38 12.97 12.38
CA ASN A 516 -3.90 14.23 12.97
C ASN A 516 -2.74 14.75 12.14
N TRP A 517 -3.01 14.91 10.84
CA TRP A 517 -2.28 15.70 9.90
C TRP A 517 -2.86 17.10 10.07
N VAL A 518 -2.17 17.93 10.84
CA VAL A 518 -2.42 19.36 10.79
C VAL A 518 -2.22 19.77 9.33
N PHE A 519 -3.30 20.19 8.68
CA PHE A 519 -3.30 20.95 7.44
C PHE A 519 -3.37 22.42 7.77
#